data_AF-A0A183CAX4-F1
#
_entry.id   AF-A0A183CAX4-F1
#
_cell.length_a   1.000
_cell.length_b   1.000
_cell.length_c   1.000
_cell.angle_alpha   90.00
_cell.angle_beta   90.00
_cell.angle_gamma   90.00
#
_symmetry.space_group_name_H-M   'P 1'
#
loop_
_entity.id
_entity.type
_entity.pdbx_description
1 polymer ?
#
loop_
_entity_poly.entity_id
_entity_poly.type
_entity_poly.pdbx_seq_one_letter_code
_entity_poly.pdbx_strand_id
1 'polypeptide(L)'
;MKKEYKEKALASPCYEREFKIAKELGVDRSTITQWRKEFGLRKWRTYTEAEKLELITKYHKMKNRNPHLAYCKIAAKLNVPQCTIQRWIQEFRNKKERETTKTADFELKDGRYFIFKVQI
;
A
#
# COMPACT_ATOMS: atom_id res chain seq x y z
N MET A 1 -12.38 -24.83 4.08
CA MET A 1 -11.49 -23.64 4.03
C MET A 1 -11.65 -22.70 2.81
N LYS A 2 -12.24 -23.10 1.67
CA LYS A 2 -12.35 -22.19 0.49
C LYS A 2 -13.51 -21.16 0.53
N LYS A 3 -14.56 -21.39 1.33
CA LYS A 3 -15.75 -20.51 1.41
C LYS A 3 -15.48 -19.19 2.15
N GLU A 4 -14.77 -19.24 3.28
CA GLU A 4 -14.45 -18.06 4.11
C GLU A 4 -13.56 -17.04 3.39
N TYR A 5 -12.69 -17.50 2.49
CA TYR A 5 -11.80 -16.62 1.72
C TYR A 5 -12.56 -15.76 0.68
N LYS A 6 -13.67 -16.27 0.13
CA LYS A 6 -14.50 -15.53 -0.83
C LYS A 6 -15.25 -14.38 -0.15
N GLU A 7 -15.83 -14.61 1.03
CA GLU A 7 -16.56 -13.56 1.77
C GLU A 7 -15.65 -12.44 2.28
N LYS A 8 -14.45 -12.77 2.78
CA LYS A 8 -13.49 -11.74 3.23
C LYS A 8 -12.90 -10.95 2.06
N ALA A 9 -12.74 -11.55 0.88
CA ALA A 9 -12.33 -10.85 -0.34
C ALA A 9 -13.43 -9.91 -0.90
N LEU A 10 -14.71 -10.26 -0.70
CA LEU A 10 -15.88 -9.44 -1.03
C LEU A 10 -15.96 -8.14 -0.22
N ALA A 11 -15.34 -8.10 0.96
CA ALA A 11 -15.30 -6.91 1.82
C ALA A 11 -14.15 -5.93 1.49
N SER A 12 -13.28 -6.27 0.54
CA SER A 12 -12.17 -5.39 0.16
C SER A 12 -12.59 -4.44 -0.98
N PRO A 13 -12.65 -3.12 -0.75
CA PRO A 13 -13.11 -2.14 -1.75
C PRO A 13 -12.29 -2.15 -3.05
N CYS A 14 -11.08 -2.72 -3.03
CA CYS A 14 -10.19 -2.79 -4.18
C CYS A 14 -10.56 -3.84 -5.23
N TYR A 15 -11.52 -4.73 -4.96
CA TYR A 15 -12.01 -5.73 -5.94
C TYR A 15 -13.53 -5.74 -6.08
N GLU A 16 -14.23 -4.88 -5.33
CA GLU A 16 -15.70 -4.87 -5.27
C GLU A 16 -16.32 -4.50 -6.63
N ARG A 17 -15.68 -3.59 -7.38
CA ARG A 17 -16.17 -3.14 -8.68
C ARG A 17 -16.09 -4.25 -9.73
N GLU A 18 -14.92 -4.89 -9.86
CA GLU A 18 -14.73 -6.00 -10.79
C GLU A 18 -15.59 -7.20 -10.41
N PHE A 19 -15.81 -7.43 -9.11
CA PHE A 19 -16.69 -8.50 -8.64
C PHE A 19 -18.15 -8.25 -9.01
N LYS A 20 -18.66 -7.03 -8.85
CA LYS A 20 -20.03 -6.66 -9.27
C LYS A 20 -20.22 -6.86 -10.77
N ILE A 21 -19.29 -6.33 -11.57
CA ILE A 21 -19.31 -6.49 -13.04
C ILE A 21 -19.27 -7.98 -13.43
N ALA A 22 -18.39 -8.77 -12.81
CA ALA A 22 -18.29 -10.20 -13.07
C ALA A 22 -19.60 -10.94 -12.74
N LYS A 23 -20.24 -10.59 -11.62
CA LYS A 23 -21.52 -11.17 -11.20
C LYS A 23 -22.66 -10.79 -12.16
N GLU A 24 -22.74 -9.54 -12.58
CA GLU A 24 -23.75 -9.06 -13.55
C GLU A 24 -23.60 -9.73 -14.91
N LEU A 25 -22.35 -9.97 -15.34
CA LEU A 25 -22.04 -10.62 -16.62
C LEU A 25 -22.02 -12.15 -16.54
N GLY A 26 -22.18 -12.75 -15.36
CA GLY A 26 -22.15 -14.20 -15.18
C GLY A 26 -20.80 -14.86 -15.45
N VAL A 27 -19.69 -14.10 -15.35
CA VAL A 27 -18.33 -14.59 -15.62
C VAL A 27 -17.48 -14.60 -14.37
N ASP A 28 -16.35 -15.32 -14.40
CA ASP A 28 -15.39 -15.24 -13.30
C ASP A 28 -14.64 -13.90 -13.31
N ARG A 29 -14.24 -13.41 -12.13
CA ARG A 29 -13.48 -12.16 -11.99
C ARG A 29 -12.14 -12.20 -12.74
N SER A 30 -11.53 -13.37 -12.87
CA SER A 30 -10.32 -13.55 -13.68
C SER A 30 -10.57 -13.25 -15.16
N THR A 31 -11.74 -13.60 -15.70
CA THR A 31 -12.15 -13.28 -17.08
C THR A 31 -12.21 -11.78 -17.31
N ILE A 32 -12.85 -11.02 -16.40
CA ILE A 32 -12.86 -9.55 -16.47
C ILE A 32 -11.44 -8.97 -16.44
N THR A 33 -10.57 -9.53 -15.60
CA THR A 33 -9.17 -9.09 -15.51
C THR A 33 -8.41 -9.34 -16.81
N GLN A 34 -8.65 -10.48 -17.44
CA GLN A 34 -8.06 -10.86 -18.72
C GLN A 34 -8.55 -9.96 -19.86
N TRP A 35 -9.86 -9.75 -20.00
CA TRP A 35 -10.40 -8.83 -21.01
C TRP A 35 -9.81 -7.43 -20.87
N ARG A 36 -9.71 -6.89 -19.66
CA ARG A 36 -9.07 -5.57 -19.45
C ARG A 36 -7.61 -5.52 -19.89
N LYS A 37 -6.90 -6.66 -19.86
CA LYS A 37 -5.54 -6.77 -20.39
C LYS A 37 -5.56 -6.81 -21.91
N GLU A 38 -6.41 -7.65 -22.51
CA GLU A 38 -6.54 -7.83 -23.96
C GLU A 38 -6.97 -6.54 -24.67
N PHE A 39 -7.92 -5.79 -24.09
CA PHE A 39 -8.38 -4.51 -24.60
C PHE A 39 -7.49 -3.33 -24.21
N GLY A 40 -6.33 -3.55 -23.57
CA GLY A 40 -5.43 -2.45 -23.16
C GLY A 40 -6.01 -1.49 -22.11
N LEU A 41 -7.13 -1.85 -21.47
CA LEU A 41 -7.80 -1.05 -20.44
C LEU A 41 -7.10 -1.08 -19.07
N ARG A 42 -6.03 -1.87 -18.96
CA ARG A 42 -5.18 -1.91 -17.76
C ARG A 42 -4.23 -0.71 -17.74
N LYS A 43 -4.72 0.42 -17.24
CA LYS A 43 -3.87 1.57 -16.93
C LYS A 43 -3.04 1.28 -15.68
N TRP A 44 -1.73 1.23 -15.83
CA TRP A 44 -0.80 1.24 -14.71
C TRP A 44 -0.72 2.67 -14.19
N ARG A 45 -1.13 2.89 -12.95
CA ARG A 45 -0.84 4.17 -12.30
C ARG A 45 0.60 4.13 -11.82
N THR A 46 1.43 4.93 -12.46
CA THR A 46 2.75 5.29 -11.94
C THR A 46 2.56 6.42 -10.94
N TYR A 47 3.28 6.33 -9.82
CA TYR A 47 3.30 7.38 -8.80
C TYR A 47 4.76 7.74 -8.55
N THR A 48 5.05 9.03 -8.62
CA THR A 48 6.31 9.59 -8.16
C THR A 48 6.44 9.45 -6.64
N GLU A 49 7.65 9.50 -6.11
CA GLU A 49 7.89 9.44 -4.66
C GLU A 49 7.17 10.58 -3.91
N ALA A 50 7.12 11.77 -4.50
CA ALA A 50 6.42 12.93 -3.94
C ALA A 50 4.91 12.70 -3.83
N GLU A 51 4.28 12.16 -4.88
CA GLU A 51 2.85 11.83 -4.87
C GLU A 51 2.53 10.74 -3.85
N LYS A 52 3.38 9.72 -3.73
CA LYS A 52 3.21 8.68 -2.70
C LYS A 52 3.20 9.29 -1.30
N LEU A 53 4.15 10.18 -0.99
CA LEU A 53 4.22 10.87 0.30
C LEU A 53 3.00 11.75 0.57
N GLU A 54 2.54 12.50 -0.43
CA GLU A 54 1.35 13.33 -0.31
C GLU A 54 0.11 12.48 0.02
N LEU A 55 -0.06 11.35 -0.68
CA LEU A 55 -1.16 10.42 -0.47
C LEU A 55 -1.10 9.75 0.91
N ILE A 56 0.08 9.33 1.37
CA ILE A 56 0.28 8.81 2.73
C ILE A 56 -0.08 9.87 3.78
N THR A 57 0.35 11.11 3.57
CA THR A 57 0.06 12.22 4.48
C THR A 57 -1.45 12.49 4.58
N LYS A 58 -2.14 12.56 3.42
CA LYS A 58 -3.60 12.69 3.37
C LYS A 58 -4.29 11.50 4.06
N TYR A 59 -3.82 10.28 3.83
CA TYR A 59 -4.35 9.06 4.44
C TYR A 59 -4.30 9.12 5.98
N HIS A 60 -3.15 9.48 6.55
CA HIS A 60 -3.02 9.64 8.00
C HIS A 60 -3.85 10.81 8.53
N LYS A 61 -3.87 11.95 7.84
CA LYS A 61 -4.69 13.11 8.22
C LYS A 61 -6.18 12.76 8.31
N MET A 62 -6.69 12.00 7.33
CA MET A 62 -8.08 11.53 7.34
C MET A 62 -8.35 10.54 8.48
N LYS A 63 -7.39 9.64 8.76
CA LYS A 63 -7.51 8.68 9.87
C LYS A 63 -7.48 9.37 11.23
N ASN A 64 -6.61 10.36 11.42
CA ASN A 64 -6.49 11.09 12.68
C ASN A 64 -7.76 11.92 12.95
N ARG A 65 -8.37 12.50 11.91
CA ARG A 65 -9.65 13.22 12.02
C ARG A 65 -10.83 12.30 12.35
N ASN A 66 -10.79 11.05 11.87
CA ASN A 66 -11.86 10.08 12.09
C ASN A 66 -11.26 8.71 12.47
N PRO A 67 -10.88 8.51 13.75
CA PRO A 67 -10.23 7.28 14.20
C PRO A 67 -11.06 6.01 13.96
N HIS A 68 -12.39 6.10 13.99
CA HIS A 68 -13.28 4.96 13.74
C HIS A 68 -13.44 4.62 12.25
N LEU A 69 -12.98 5.47 11.33
CA LEU A 69 -13.11 5.20 9.91
C LEU A 69 -12.19 4.07 9.48
N ALA A 70 -12.77 3.08 8.79
CA ALA A 70 -12.02 1.95 8.26
C ALA A 70 -10.97 2.42 7.23
N TYR A 71 -9.76 1.87 7.34
CA TYR A 71 -8.63 2.19 6.48
C TYR A 71 -8.95 1.99 4.99
N CYS A 72 -9.68 0.93 4.66
CA CYS A 72 -10.11 0.61 3.31
C CYS A 72 -11.00 1.71 2.70
N LYS A 73 -11.87 2.34 3.51
CA LYS A 73 -12.73 3.46 3.07
C LYS A 73 -11.91 4.72 2.80
N ILE A 74 -10.89 5.00 3.61
CA ILE A 74 -9.98 6.13 3.36
C ILE A 74 -9.20 5.91 2.06
N ALA A 75 -8.64 4.72 1.87
CA ALA A 75 -7.89 4.37 0.67
C ALA A 75 -8.78 4.46 -0.60
N ALA A 76 -10.01 3.97 -0.52
CA ALA A 76 -10.99 4.09 -1.60
C ALA A 76 -11.29 5.54 -1.96
N LYS A 77 -11.44 6.44 -0.98
CA LYS A 77 -11.60 7.89 -1.21
C LYS A 77 -10.39 8.52 -1.90
N LEU A 78 -9.19 8.04 -1.59
CA LEU A 78 -7.95 8.46 -2.26
C LEU A 78 -7.74 7.78 -3.62
N ASN A 79 -8.66 6.89 -4.04
CA ASN A 79 -8.58 6.14 -5.28
C ASN A 79 -7.29 5.28 -5.37
N VAL A 80 -6.76 4.83 -4.24
CA VAL A 80 -5.58 3.96 -4.15
C VAL A 80 -5.94 2.73 -3.33
N PRO A 81 -5.57 1.51 -3.76
CA PRO A 81 -5.80 0.32 -2.94
C PRO A 81 -5.10 0.43 -1.58
N GLN A 82 -5.78 0.00 -0.50
CA GLN A 82 -5.21 0.07 0.86
C GLN A 82 -3.86 -0.64 0.94
N CYS A 83 -3.73 -1.83 0.35
CA CYS A 83 -2.49 -2.60 0.33
C CYS A 83 -1.34 -1.82 -0.34
N THR A 84 -1.64 -1.01 -1.36
CA THR A 84 -0.66 -0.15 -2.03
C THR A 84 -0.17 0.95 -1.09
N ILE A 85 -1.06 1.63 -0.38
CA ILE A 85 -0.67 2.66 0.61
C ILE A 85 0.16 2.03 1.74
N GLN A 86 -0.26 0.88 2.28
CA GLN A 86 0.48 0.17 3.33
C GLN A 86 1.87 -0.24 2.87
N ARG A 87 1.99 -0.75 1.64
CA ARG A 87 3.29 -1.07 1.03
C ARG A 87 4.18 0.16 0.95
N TRP A 88 3.67 1.30 0.48
CA TRP A 88 4.45 2.55 0.43
C TRP A 88 4.90 3.02 1.81
N ILE A 89 4.03 2.97 2.84
CA ILE A 89 4.42 3.31 4.22
C ILE A 89 5.61 2.46 4.68
N GLN A 90 5.58 1.16 4.39
CA GLN A 90 6.69 0.26 4.74
C GLN A 90 7.95 0.55 3.91
N GLU A 91 7.82 0.83 2.61
CA GLU A 91 8.95 1.24 1.75
C GLU A 91 9.66 2.48 2.30
N PHE A 92 8.90 3.52 2.71
CA PHE A 92 9.48 4.74 3.31
C PHE A 92 10.11 4.50 4.67
N ARG A 93 9.51 3.65 5.51
CA ARG A 93 10.12 3.23 6.79
C ARG A 93 11.48 2.56 6.57
N ASN A 94 11.53 1.57 5.69
CA ASN A 94 12.75 0.82 5.37
C ASN A 94 13.82 1.74 4.75
N LYS A 95 13.41 2.72 3.93
CA LYS A 95 14.34 3.67 3.32
C LYS A 95 15.00 4.56 4.38
N LYS A 96 14.22 5.10 5.32
CA LYS A 96 14.74 5.87 6.45
C LYS A 96 15.72 5.07 7.30
N GLU A 97 15.41 3.80 7.58
CA GLU A 97 16.29 2.90 8.35
C GLU A 97 17.63 2.64 7.63
N ARG A 98 17.61 2.48 6.31
CA ARG A 98 18.83 2.32 5.51
C ARG A 98 19.66 3.58 5.46
N GLU A 99 19.04 4.76 5.40
CA GLU A 99 19.73 6.04 5.45
C GLU A 99 20.39 6.25 6.83
N THR A 100 19.68 5.99 7.93
CA THR A 100 20.26 6.07 9.29
C THR A 100 21.41 5.09 9.53
N THR A 101 21.35 3.90 8.92
CA THR A 101 22.42 2.90 9.04
C THR A 101 23.66 3.29 8.23
N LYS A 102 23.49 4.03 7.13
CA LYS A 102 24.60 4.55 6.30
C LYS A 102 25.31 5.75 6.92
N THR A 103 24.58 6.57 7.70
CA THR A 103 25.12 7.76 8.38
C THR A 103 25.64 7.46 9.78
N ALA A 104 25.44 6.25 10.30
CA ALA A 104 26.13 5.82 11.51
C ALA A 104 27.62 5.62 11.17
N ASP A 105 28.46 6.57 11.59
CA ASP A 105 29.92 6.46 11.46
C ASP A 105 30.40 5.22 12.23
N PHE A 106 30.84 4.21 11.51
CA PHE A 106 31.50 3.05 12.09
C PHE A 106 32.97 3.41 12.35
N GLU A 107 33.27 3.98 13.52
CA GLU A 107 34.67 4.04 13.99
C GLU A 107 35.10 2.67 14.50
N LEU A 108 36.21 2.18 13.95
CA LEU A 108 36.86 0.93 14.34
C LEU A 108 37.86 1.24 15.46
N LYS A 109 37.47 1.03 16.72
CA LYS A 109 38.38 1.09 17.87
C LYS A 109 38.62 -0.32 18.41
N ASP A 110 39.89 -0.71 18.52
CA ASP A 110 40.33 -1.96 19.15
C ASP A 110 39.63 -3.24 18.65
N GLY A 111 39.40 -3.34 17.34
CA GLY A 111 38.82 -4.52 16.71
C GLY A 111 37.37 -4.83 17.11
N ARG A 112 36.66 -3.88 17.72
CA ARG A 112 35.23 -4.02 18.09
C ARG A 112 34.41 -2.88 17.50
N TYR A 113 33.29 -3.23 16.89
CA TYR A 113 32.33 -2.25 16.36
C TYR A 113 31.56 -1.61 17.51
N PHE A 114 31.61 -0.28 17.63
CA PHE A 114 30.82 0.49 18.59
C PHE A 114 29.72 1.26 17.85
N ILE A 115 28.45 1.10 18.27
CA ILE A 115 27.30 1.82 17.71
C ILE A 115 27.04 3.06 18.58
N PHE A 116 27.28 4.26 18.06
CA PHE A 116 26.89 5.50 18.71
C PHE A 116 25.55 5.99 18.13
N LYS A 117 24.52 6.12 18.97
CA LYS A 117 23.30 6.85 18.60
C LYS A 117 23.60 8.34 18.67
N VAL A 118 23.70 9.01 17.54
CA VAL A 118 23.79 10.48 17.47
C VAL A 118 22.43 11.04 17.87
N GLN A 119 22.41 11.80 18.97
CA GLN A 119 21.24 12.54 19.45
C GLN A 119 21.33 13.96 18.88
N ILE A 120 20.37 14.36 18.04
CA ILE A 120 20.21 15.75 17.55
C ILE A 120 19.55 16.58 18.65
#